data_AF-A0A7Y5TCC6-F1
#
_entry.id   AF-A0A7Y5TCC6-F1
#
_cell.length_a   1.000
_cell.length_b   1.000
_cell.length_c   1.000
_cell.angle_alpha   90.00
_cell.angle_beta   90.00
_cell.angle_gamma   90.00
#
_symmetry.space_group_name_H-M   'P 1'
#
loop_
_entity.id
_entity.type
_entity.pdbx_description
1 polymer ?
#
loop_
_entity_poly.entity_id
_entity_poly.type
_entity_poly.pdbx_seq_one_letter_code
_entity_poly.pdbx_strand_id
1 'polypeptide(L)'
;YSLSFVEASVRLEGLLGDLPAGWHELSARALAARRSQPRRSRWTGVETPLLLRAVAIVLIVGSHANLLAVPGGAHALLAVCGFQLARFQLAGRAAGDRVRALLRAARNIAVPAGLFIGGAGLVTGMYDATTALFLNNLLGSHDWDDRWQFWFLEVVVWTFLGLAALMSVRRVDRLERRYPFGFAAGALAVTALLRFALVGVEADIPHRYALPVVLWCVALGWAAARATTRGQRVAVTVAAPLLTYGFFDDPMRETVVVAGVALLVWLPRVPLPRVLLRPLSVVAAASLWVYLTHWQVYPYLEDDHPLLATLSSFAVGIGCWWAYPRITASARRLVDVLPPQPTLTSPRWR
;
A
#
# COMPACT_ATOMS: atom_id res chain seq x y z
N TYR A 1 -8.42 -10.57 -2.12
CA TYR A 1 -7.21 -11.41 -2.13
C TYR A 1 -6.52 -11.50 -0.77
N SER A 2 -6.68 -10.55 0.16
CA SER A 2 -6.02 -10.60 1.49
C SER A 2 -6.76 -11.45 2.54
N LEU A 3 -8.10 -11.40 2.58
CA LEU A 3 -8.91 -12.15 3.57
C LEU A 3 -8.73 -13.66 3.49
N SER A 4 -8.71 -14.24 2.28
CA SER A 4 -8.57 -15.69 2.13
C SER A 4 -7.17 -16.20 2.44
N PHE A 5 -6.12 -15.39 2.26
CA PHE A 5 -4.74 -15.82 2.51
C PHE A 5 -4.42 -15.83 4.00
N VAL A 6 -4.84 -14.80 4.73
CA VAL A 6 -4.66 -14.71 6.19
C VAL A 6 -5.57 -15.71 6.90
N GLU A 7 -6.83 -15.84 6.47
CA GLU A 7 -7.73 -16.85 7.04
C GLU A 7 -7.25 -18.28 6.72
N ALA A 8 -6.76 -18.53 5.49
CA ALA A 8 -6.14 -19.80 5.15
C ALA A 8 -4.86 -20.04 5.97
N SER A 9 -3.99 -19.06 6.14
CA SER A 9 -2.77 -19.23 6.94
C SER A 9 -3.10 -19.52 8.40
N VAL A 10 -4.06 -18.80 9.00
CA VAL A 10 -4.49 -19.03 10.39
C VAL A 10 -5.14 -20.41 10.56
N ARG A 11 -5.99 -20.84 9.62
CA ARG A 11 -6.61 -22.18 9.66
C ARG A 11 -5.58 -23.29 9.41
N LEU A 12 -4.67 -23.12 8.46
CA LEU A 12 -3.59 -24.07 8.17
C LEU A 12 -2.61 -24.17 9.34
N GLU A 13 -2.24 -23.05 9.97
CA GLU A 13 -1.38 -23.03 11.15
C GLU A 13 -2.06 -23.69 12.36
N GLY A 14 -3.39 -23.53 12.49
CA GLY A 14 -4.21 -24.25 13.48
C GLY A 14 -4.24 -25.76 13.28
N LEU A 15 -4.13 -26.24 12.03
CA LEU A 15 -4.15 -27.66 11.68
C LEU A 15 -2.75 -28.31 11.65
N LEU A 16 -1.72 -27.56 11.26
CA LEU A 16 -0.38 -28.09 10.94
C LEU A 16 0.74 -27.58 11.86
N GLY A 17 0.49 -26.59 12.72
CA GLY A 17 1.52 -25.90 13.49
C GLY A 17 2.22 -24.81 12.67
N ASP A 18 3.48 -24.50 12.98
CA ASP A 18 4.23 -23.42 12.31
C ASP A 18 4.35 -23.68 10.79
N LEU A 19 3.90 -22.71 9.99
CA LEU A 19 3.95 -22.81 8.53
C LEU A 19 5.34 -22.43 7.99
N PRO A 20 5.96 -23.26 7.13
CA PRO A 20 7.25 -22.95 6.54
C PRO A 20 7.18 -21.73 5.59
N ALA A 21 8.31 -21.04 5.41
CA ALA A 21 8.43 -20.02 4.39
C ALA A 21 8.13 -20.60 3.01
N GLY A 22 7.33 -19.90 2.19
CA GLY A 22 6.91 -20.40 0.88
C GLY A 22 5.78 -21.45 0.92
N TRP A 23 5.02 -21.60 2.02
CA TRP A 23 3.93 -22.58 2.10
C TRP A 23 2.90 -22.50 0.96
N HIS A 24 2.72 -21.32 0.38
CA HIS A 24 1.81 -21.07 -0.74
C HIS A 24 2.30 -21.65 -2.08
N GLU A 25 3.54 -22.12 -2.12
CA GLU A 25 4.16 -22.81 -3.26
C GLU A 25 4.26 -24.33 -3.02
N LEU A 26 3.95 -24.80 -1.81
CA LEU A 26 4.00 -26.22 -1.43
C LEU A 26 2.67 -26.93 -1.72
N SER A 27 2.73 -28.18 -2.16
CA SER A 27 1.53 -29.01 -2.33
C SER A 27 0.93 -29.40 -0.96
N ALA A 28 -0.39 -29.62 -0.92
CA ALA A 28 -1.08 -30.02 0.30
C ALA A 28 -0.49 -31.28 0.96
N ARG A 29 0.02 -32.22 0.15
CA ARG A 29 0.70 -33.44 0.60
C ARG A 29 2.05 -33.13 1.27
N ALA A 30 2.84 -32.21 0.70
CA ALA A 30 4.12 -31.78 1.27
C ALA A 30 3.94 -31.00 2.58
N LEU A 31 2.85 -30.24 2.71
CA LEU A 31 2.45 -29.55 3.93
C LEU A 31 2.01 -30.54 5.03
N ALA A 32 1.19 -31.54 4.70
CA ALA A 32 0.74 -32.56 5.64
C ALA A 32 1.88 -33.44 6.17
N ALA A 33 2.87 -33.76 5.32
CA ALA A 33 4.05 -34.54 5.70
C ALA A 33 4.98 -33.81 6.68
N ARG A 34 4.89 -32.49 6.79
CA ARG A 34 5.70 -31.65 7.68
C ARG A 34 5.01 -31.30 9.00
N ARG A 35 3.98 -32.06 9.38
CA ARG A 35 3.25 -31.92 10.65
C ARG A 35 4.23 -31.91 11.81
N SER A 36 4.61 -30.72 12.23
CA SER A 36 5.50 -30.49 13.36
C SER A 36 4.59 -30.50 14.59
N GLN A 37 4.97 -31.21 15.66
CA GLN A 37 4.26 -31.09 16.93
C GLN A 37 4.14 -29.60 17.27
N PRO A 38 2.96 -29.11 17.73
CA PRO A 38 2.76 -27.69 17.97
C PRO A 38 3.63 -27.26 19.15
N ARG A 39 4.86 -26.85 18.88
CA ARG A 39 5.67 -26.10 19.84
C ARG A 39 4.98 -24.75 19.93
N ARG A 40 4.28 -24.50 21.03
CA ARG A 40 3.71 -23.20 21.40
C ARG A 40 4.86 -22.22 21.63
N SER A 41 5.54 -21.80 20.57
CA SER A 41 6.51 -20.72 20.62
C SER A 41 5.77 -19.45 20.97
N ARG A 42 6.29 -18.72 21.97
CA ARG A 42 5.82 -17.37 22.33
C ARG A 42 6.15 -16.34 21.24
N TRP A 43 7.01 -16.70 20.29
CA TRP A 43 7.48 -15.87 19.19
C TRP A 43 7.03 -16.44 17.84
N THR A 44 6.67 -15.55 16.92
CA THR A 44 6.35 -15.86 15.53
C THR A 44 7.08 -14.91 14.59
N GLY A 45 7.49 -15.39 13.42
CA GLY A 45 8.11 -14.55 12.40
C GLY A 45 7.04 -13.88 11.54
N VAL A 46 7.01 -12.54 11.53
CA VAL A 46 6.08 -11.76 10.72
C VAL A 46 6.80 -11.17 9.52
N GLU A 47 6.16 -11.20 8.35
CA GLU A 47 6.71 -10.57 7.14
C GLU A 47 6.89 -9.07 7.37
N THR A 48 8.10 -8.57 7.13
CA THR A 48 8.46 -7.16 7.37
C THR A 48 7.54 -6.15 6.66
N PRO A 49 7.08 -6.37 5.41
CA PRO A 49 6.10 -5.48 4.79
C PRO A 49 4.77 -5.38 5.55
N LEU A 50 4.33 -6.44 6.24
CA LEU A 50 3.12 -6.40 7.07
C LEU A 50 3.35 -5.54 8.31
N LEU A 51 4.48 -5.76 8.99
CA LEU A 51 4.86 -4.98 10.17
C LEU A 51 5.00 -3.49 9.82
N LEU A 52 5.73 -3.17 8.75
CA LEU A 52 5.93 -1.79 8.31
C LEU A 52 4.63 -1.12 7.92
N ARG A 53 3.66 -1.83 7.32
CA ARG A 53 2.31 -1.28 7.07
C ARG A 53 1.60 -0.90 8.37
N ALA A 54 1.65 -1.77 9.37
CA ALA A 54 1.01 -1.51 10.66
C ALA A 54 1.68 -0.35 11.39
N VAL A 55 3.01 -0.32 11.43
CA VAL A 55 3.78 0.76 12.06
C VAL A 55 3.55 2.07 11.31
N ALA A 56 3.63 2.07 9.98
CA ALA A 56 3.44 3.29 9.17
C ALA A 56 2.07 3.93 9.39
N ILE A 57 0.98 3.15 9.44
CA ILE A 57 -0.36 3.74 9.67
C ILE A 57 -0.48 4.30 11.10
N VAL A 58 0.16 3.67 12.09
CA VAL A 58 0.23 4.22 13.47
C VAL A 58 1.01 5.52 13.49
N LEU A 59 2.16 5.59 12.82
CA LEU A 59 2.96 6.82 12.73
C LEU A 59 2.19 7.94 12.01
N ILE A 60 1.48 7.64 10.92
CA ILE A 60 0.67 8.63 10.18
C ILE A 60 -0.43 9.19 11.09
N VAL A 61 -1.29 8.34 11.64
CA VAL A 61 -2.44 8.80 12.44
C VAL A 61 -1.97 9.45 13.73
N GLY A 62 -0.96 8.87 14.39
CA GLY A 62 -0.40 9.44 15.61
C GLY A 62 0.25 10.80 15.39
N SER A 63 0.87 11.03 14.22
CA SER A 63 1.43 12.35 13.90
C SER A 63 0.37 13.37 13.52
N HIS A 64 -0.68 12.96 12.81
CA HIS A 64 -1.78 13.86 12.49
C HIS A 64 -2.57 14.25 13.74
N ALA A 65 -2.74 13.34 14.69
CA ALA A 65 -3.49 13.58 15.93
C ALA A 65 -2.65 14.19 17.06
N ASN A 66 -1.51 14.82 16.75
CA ASN A 66 -0.55 15.42 17.72
C ASN A 66 -0.02 14.48 18.82
N LEU A 67 -0.16 13.15 18.66
CA LEU A 67 0.30 12.16 19.64
C LEU A 67 1.80 11.82 19.46
N LEU A 68 2.30 11.79 18.23
CA LEU A 68 3.67 11.39 17.88
C LEU A 68 4.31 12.45 16.98
N ALA A 69 5.52 12.91 17.32
CA ALA A 69 6.30 13.80 16.44
C ALA A 69 7.22 12.98 15.49
N VAL A 70 6.67 11.97 14.80
CA VAL A 70 7.45 11.03 13.97
C VAL A 70 6.86 10.94 12.55
N PRO A 71 7.15 11.94 11.70
CA PRO A 71 6.66 11.96 10.32
C PRO A 71 7.38 10.93 9.42
N GLY A 72 6.93 10.79 8.18
CA GLY A 72 7.58 9.95 7.16
C GLY A 72 7.00 8.55 6.99
N GLY A 73 6.03 8.17 7.84
CA GLY A 73 5.33 6.89 7.72
C GLY A 73 4.70 6.69 6.33
N ALA A 74 4.12 7.73 5.73
CA ALA A 74 3.53 7.66 4.39
C ALA A 74 4.58 7.40 3.28
N HIS A 75 5.73 8.08 3.32
CA HIS A 75 6.82 7.86 2.35
C HIS A 75 7.45 6.46 2.51
N ALA A 76 7.61 5.98 3.74
CA ALA A 76 8.02 4.59 3.98
C ALA A 76 6.97 3.60 3.44
N LEU A 77 5.68 3.90 3.57
CA LEU A 77 4.60 3.08 3.03
C LEU A 77 4.59 3.02 1.49
N LEU A 78 5.03 4.09 0.80
CA LEU A 78 5.26 4.07 -0.64
C LEU A 78 6.35 3.07 -1.03
N ALA A 79 7.46 3.03 -0.29
CA ALA A 79 8.50 2.02 -0.50
C ALA A 79 7.97 0.60 -0.23
N VAL A 80 7.18 0.42 0.83
CA VAL A 80 6.51 -0.87 1.09
C VAL A 80 5.55 -1.25 -0.05
N CYS A 81 4.84 -0.29 -0.64
CA CYS A 81 3.96 -0.50 -1.79
C CYS A 81 4.76 -0.97 -3.02
N GLY A 82 5.86 -0.30 -3.35
CA GLY A 82 6.77 -0.71 -4.43
C GLY A 82 7.37 -2.10 -4.23
N PHE A 83 7.75 -2.42 -2.99
CA PHE A 83 8.27 -3.74 -2.62
C PHE A 83 7.23 -4.85 -2.83
N GLN A 84 5.99 -4.63 -2.39
CA GLN A 84 4.91 -5.59 -2.57
C GLN A 84 4.46 -5.71 -4.02
N LEU A 85 4.47 -4.61 -4.77
CA LEU A 85 4.17 -4.60 -6.20
C LEU A 85 5.11 -5.53 -6.96
N ALA A 86 6.42 -5.39 -6.73
CA ALA A 86 7.44 -6.20 -7.38
C ALA A 86 7.29 -7.70 -7.07
N ARG A 87 6.99 -8.04 -5.81
CA ARG A 87 6.84 -9.42 -5.36
C ARG A 87 5.55 -10.07 -5.81
N PHE A 88 4.43 -9.34 -5.75
CA PHE A 88 3.10 -9.96 -5.91
C PHE A 88 2.42 -9.64 -7.22
N GLN A 89 2.67 -8.48 -7.84
CA GLN A 89 1.99 -8.10 -9.08
C GLN A 89 2.84 -8.42 -10.33
N LEU A 90 4.16 -8.47 -10.18
CA LEU A 90 5.08 -8.64 -11.30
C LEU A 90 5.71 -10.05 -11.38
N ALA A 91 5.89 -10.74 -10.26
CA ALA A 91 6.53 -12.07 -10.26
C ALA A 91 5.60 -13.18 -10.77
N GLY A 92 6.14 -14.09 -11.58
CA GLY A 92 5.53 -15.39 -11.92
C GLY A 92 4.29 -15.38 -12.82
N ARG A 93 3.84 -14.21 -13.30
CA ARG A 93 2.61 -14.07 -14.11
C ARG A 93 2.90 -13.90 -15.60
N ALA A 94 2.00 -14.36 -16.47
CA ALA A 94 2.01 -14.00 -17.89
C ALA A 94 1.73 -12.49 -18.08
N ALA A 95 2.17 -11.89 -19.18
CA ALA A 95 2.08 -10.44 -19.39
C ALA A 95 0.64 -9.89 -19.24
N GLY A 96 -0.35 -10.55 -19.86
CA GLY A 96 -1.76 -10.16 -19.74
C GLY A 96 -2.34 -10.33 -18.33
N ASP A 97 -1.80 -11.25 -17.53
CA ASP A 97 -2.22 -11.42 -16.13
C ASP A 97 -1.63 -10.35 -15.21
N ARG A 98 -0.43 -9.85 -15.51
CA ARG A 98 0.21 -8.75 -14.76
C ARG A 98 -0.58 -7.46 -14.89
N VAL A 99 -0.91 -7.06 -16.12
CA VAL A 99 -1.71 -5.84 -16.39
C VAL A 99 -3.06 -5.95 -15.68
N ARG A 100 -3.76 -7.08 -15.80
CA ARG A 100 -5.03 -7.31 -15.09
C ARG A 100 -4.87 -7.31 -13.57
N ALA A 101 -3.75 -7.79 -13.03
CA ALA A 101 -3.49 -7.77 -11.59
C ALA A 101 -3.25 -6.34 -11.08
N LEU A 102 -2.47 -5.53 -11.80
CA LEU A 102 -2.23 -4.10 -11.51
C LEU A 102 -3.54 -3.29 -11.58
N LEU A 103 -4.32 -3.44 -12.65
CA LEU A 103 -5.61 -2.76 -12.79
C LEU A 103 -6.60 -3.17 -11.70
N ARG A 104 -6.63 -4.46 -11.31
CA ARG A 104 -7.45 -4.91 -10.18
C ARG A 104 -6.96 -4.32 -8.85
N ALA A 105 -5.65 -4.19 -8.64
CA ALA A 105 -5.09 -3.57 -7.44
C ALA A 105 -5.47 -2.09 -7.36
N ALA A 106 -5.30 -1.34 -8.46
CA ALA A 106 -5.72 0.05 -8.58
C ALA A 106 -7.21 0.18 -8.27
N ARG A 107 -8.08 -0.59 -8.95
CA ARG A 107 -9.53 -0.57 -8.75
C ARG A 107 -9.95 -0.86 -7.29
N ASN A 108 -9.31 -1.84 -6.65
CA ASN A 108 -9.65 -2.23 -5.28
C ASN A 108 -9.27 -1.15 -4.23
N ILE A 109 -8.46 -0.16 -4.61
CA ILE A 109 -8.15 1.01 -3.78
C ILE A 109 -9.00 2.20 -4.25
N ALA A 110 -8.93 2.54 -5.53
CA ALA A 110 -9.56 3.72 -6.11
C ALA A 110 -11.08 3.74 -5.94
N VAL A 111 -11.77 2.60 -6.12
CA VAL A 111 -13.24 2.56 -6.02
C VAL A 111 -13.72 2.84 -4.59
N PRO A 112 -13.32 2.07 -3.55
CA PRO A 112 -13.78 2.37 -2.20
C PRO A 112 -13.30 3.75 -1.70
N ALA A 113 -12.06 4.14 -2.02
CA ALA A 113 -11.55 5.43 -1.61
C ALA A 113 -12.29 6.59 -2.30
N GLY A 114 -12.47 6.56 -3.61
CA GLY A 114 -13.18 7.60 -4.35
C GLY A 114 -14.64 7.73 -3.93
N LEU A 115 -15.32 6.61 -3.65
CA LEU A 115 -16.69 6.63 -3.10
C LEU A 115 -16.74 7.26 -1.71
N PHE A 116 -15.78 6.94 -0.84
CA PHE A 116 -15.70 7.53 0.49
C PHE A 116 -15.39 9.03 0.42
N ILE A 117 -14.35 9.42 -0.32
CA ILE A 117 -13.90 10.81 -0.46
C ILE A 117 -15.00 11.65 -1.11
N GLY A 118 -15.63 11.16 -2.17
CA GLY A 118 -16.76 11.84 -2.81
C GLY A 118 -17.97 11.96 -1.89
N GLY A 119 -18.30 10.90 -1.14
CA GLY A 119 -19.37 10.95 -0.14
C GLY A 119 -19.07 11.93 0.99
N ALA A 120 -17.84 11.95 1.51
CA ALA A 120 -17.40 12.92 2.50
C ALA A 120 -17.46 14.35 1.95
N GLY A 121 -16.97 14.59 0.74
CA GLY A 121 -17.04 15.88 0.06
C GLY A 121 -18.47 16.38 -0.13
N LEU A 122 -19.42 15.50 -0.47
CA LEU A 122 -20.84 15.85 -0.58
C LEU A 122 -21.48 16.22 0.76
N VAL A 123 -21.02 15.63 1.87
CA VAL A 123 -21.58 15.87 3.21
C VAL A 123 -20.93 17.07 3.89
N THR A 124 -19.62 17.23 3.77
CA THR A 124 -18.84 18.23 4.50
C THR A 124 -18.45 19.45 3.66
N GLY A 125 -18.46 19.34 2.33
CA GLY A 125 -17.94 20.36 1.42
C GLY A 125 -16.41 20.45 1.37
N MET A 126 -15.68 19.59 2.08
CA MET A 126 -14.21 19.70 2.22
C MET A 126 -13.43 19.20 1.00
N TYR A 127 -14.03 18.37 0.14
CA TYR A 127 -13.31 17.71 -0.96
C TYR A 127 -13.97 17.96 -2.31
N ASP A 128 -13.12 18.34 -3.27
CA ASP A 128 -13.51 18.53 -4.66
C ASP A 128 -13.62 17.18 -5.41
N ALA A 129 -14.30 17.23 -6.57
CA ALA A 129 -14.34 16.09 -7.48
C ALA A 129 -12.94 15.64 -7.93
N THR A 130 -11.98 16.57 -8.02
CA THR A 130 -10.58 16.27 -8.34
C THR A 130 -9.93 15.37 -7.28
N THR A 131 -10.17 15.60 -6.00
CA THR A 131 -9.67 14.74 -4.91
C THR A 131 -10.32 13.35 -4.95
N ALA A 132 -11.64 13.28 -5.15
CA ALA A 132 -12.36 12.00 -5.23
C ALA A 132 -11.97 11.16 -6.46
N LEU A 133 -11.59 11.82 -7.56
CA LEU A 133 -11.16 11.18 -8.81
C LEU A 133 -9.63 10.97 -8.90
N PHE A 134 -8.87 11.34 -7.86
CA PHE A 134 -7.40 11.25 -7.85
C PHE A 134 -6.76 12.07 -8.98
N LEU A 135 -7.19 13.32 -9.15
CA LEU A 135 -6.69 14.28 -10.15
C LEU A 135 -6.13 15.56 -9.52
N ASN A 136 -5.93 15.60 -8.20
CA ASN A 136 -5.45 16.79 -7.50
C ASN A 136 -4.02 17.16 -7.93
N ASN A 137 -3.16 16.18 -8.22
CA ASN A 137 -1.82 16.44 -8.73
C ASN A 137 -1.80 17.11 -10.10
N LEU A 138 -2.88 17.00 -10.87
CA LEU A 138 -2.97 17.47 -12.26
C LEU A 138 -3.80 18.74 -12.41
N LEU A 139 -4.87 18.85 -11.63
CA LEU A 139 -5.89 19.90 -11.73
C LEU A 139 -6.12 20.65 -10.42
N GLY A 140 -5.46 20.25 -9.34
CA GLY A 140 -5.63 20.81 -8.00
C GLY A 140 -4.82 22.06 -7.73
N SER A 141 -4.93 22.53 -6.49
CA SER A 141 -4.17 23.67 -5.98
C SER A 141 -2.67 23.37 -5.90
N HIS A 142 -1.86 24.39 -6.20
CA HIS A 142 -0.41 24.33 -6.00
C HIS A 142 -0.02 24.58 -4.54
N ASP A 143 -0.93 25.11 -3.72
CA ASP A 143 -0.78 25.29 -2.28
C ASP A 143 -1.33 24.09 -1.52
N TRP A 144 -0.73 23.82 -0.36
CA TRP A 144 -1.18 22.75 0.52
C TRP A 144 -2.48 23.13 1.24
N ASP A 145 -3.51 22.31 1.07
CA ASP A 145 -4.83 22.44 1.71
C ASP A 145 -5.48 21.05 1.90
N ASP A 146 -6.75 21.03 2.32
CA ASP A 146 -7.50 19.80 2.58
C ASP A 146 -7.58 18.85 1.37
N ARG A 147 -7.46 19.36 0.15
CA ARG A 147 -7.55 18.55 -1.07
C ARG A 147 -6.34 17.65 -1.25
N TRP A 148 -5.25 17.98 -0.58
CA TRP A 148 -4.04 17.17 -0.58
C TRP A 148 -4.04 16.07 0.47
N GLN A 149 -4.98 16.01 1.42
CA GLN A 149 -5.04 14.99 2.49
C GLN A 149 -4.96 13.54 1.98
N PHE A 150 -5.41 13.27 0.74
CA PHE A 150 -5.40 11.94 0.11
C PHE A 150 -4.34 11.75 -0.99
N TRP A 151 -3.32 12.63 -1.08
CA TRP A 151 -2.23 12.55 -2.07
C TRP A 151 -1.60 11.15 -2.19
N PHE A 152 -1.40 10.46 -1.05
CA PHE A 152 -0.80 9.13 -1.01
C PHE A 152 -1.58 8.12 -1.87
N LEU A 153 -2.91 8.16 -1.80
CA LEU A 153 -3.77 7.26 -2.57
C LEU A 153 -3.71 7.58 -4.06
N GLU A 154 -3.68 8.87 -4.41
CA GLU A 154 -3.50 9.32 -5.79
C GLU A 154 -2.18 8.79 -6.37
N VAL A 155 -1.07 8.94 -5.64
CA VAL A 155 0.24 8.41 -6.03
C VAL A 155 0.21 6.89 -6.24
N VAL A 156 -0.38 6.14 -5.30
CA VAL A 156 -0.48 4.68 -5.40
C VAL A 156 -1.33 4.24 -6.59
N VAL A 157 -2.49 4.87 -6.80
CA VAL A 157 -3.40 4.53 -7.91
C VAL A 157 -2.74 4.81 -9.25
N TRP A 158 -2.18 6.01 -9.45
CA TRP A 158 -1.49 6.36 -10.69
C TRP A 158 -0.23 5.54 -10.92
N THR A 159 0.50 5.17 -9.86
CA THR A 159 1.62 4.22 -9.97
C THR A 159 1.15 2.89 -10.54
N PHE A 160 0.04 2.32 -10.04
CA PHE A 160 -0.48 1.06 -10.58
C PHE A 160 -0.97 1.20 -12.03
N LEU A 161 -1.65 2.31 -12.37
CA LEU A 161 -2.11 2.58 -13.73
C LEU A 161 -0.94 2.78 -14.70
N GLY A 162 0.04 3.59 -14.33
CA GLY A 162 1.26 3.85 -15.11
C GLY A 162 2.07 2.58 -15.33
N LEU A 163 2.21 1.73 -14.31
CA LEU A 163 2.86 0.43 -14.46
C LEU A 163 2.03 -0.55 -15.29
N ALA A 164 0.70 -0.53 -15.19
CA ALA A 164 -0.15 -1.34 -16.06
C ALA A 164 0.03 -0.93 -17.54
N ALA A 165 0.07 0.37 -17.81
CA ALA A 165 0.36 0.91 -19.14
C ALA A 165 1.76 0.51 -19.61
N LEU A 166 2.79 0.69 -18.78
CA LEU A 166 4.17 0.35 -19.11
C LEU A 166 4.34 -1.15 -19.40
N MET A 167 3.73 -2.02 -18.58
CA MET A 167 3.77 -3.47 -18.75
C MET A 167 2.89 -3.98 -19.91
N SER A 168 1.99 -3.15 -20.45
CA SER A 168 1.26 -3.49 -21.68
C SER A 168 2.19 -3.54 -22.90
N VAL A 169 3.30 -2.80 -22.85
CA VAL A 169 4.33 -2.81 -23.89
C VAL A 169 5.19 -4.06 -23.75
N ARG A 170 5.03 -5.01 -24.67
CA ARG A 170 5.76 -6.30 -24.67
C ARG A 170 7.27 -6.18 -24.51
N ARG A 171 7.88 -5.14 -25.10
CA ARG A 171 9.33 -4.88 -24.99
C ARG A 171 9.73 -4.58 -23.55
N VAL A 172 8.90 -3.82 -22.84
CA VAL A 172 9.15 -3.43 -21.46
C VAL A 172 8.93 -4.60 -20.51
N ASP A 173 7.84 -5.36 -20.66
CA ASP A 173 7.62 -6.60 -19.89
C ASP A 173 8.79 -7.59 -20.09
N ARG A 174 9.28 -7.75 -21.33
CA ARG A 174 10.43 -8.61 -21.62
C ARG A 174 11.72 -8.10 -20.98
N LEU A 175 11.96 -6.79 -21.02
CA LEU A 175 13.14 -6.18 -20.41
C LEU A 175 13.15 -6.38 -18.89
N GLU A 176 12.01 -6.13 -18.25
CA GLU A 176 11.84 -6.30 -16.80
C GLU A 176 12.04 -7.75 -16.38
N ARG A 177 11.60 -8.73 -17.18
CA ARG A 177 11.85 -10.16 -16.91
C ARG A 177 13.32 -10.55 -17.07
N ARG A 178 13.97 -10.02 -18.11
CA ARG A 178 15.36 -10.35 -18.43
C ARG A 178 16.33 -9.77 -17.41
N TYR A 179 16.06 -8.54 -16.94
CA TYR A 179 16.90 -7.84 -15.97
C TYR A 179 16.06 -7.27 -14.82
N PRO A 180 15.53 -8.09 -13.90
CA PRO A 180 14.59 -7.62 -12.88
C PRO A 180 15.16 -6.54 -11.96
N PHE A 181 16.40 -6.72 -11.50
CA PHE A 181 17.07 -5.71 -10.68
C PHE A 181 17.50 -4.50 -11.51
N GLY A 182 18.11 -4.71 -12.68
CA GLY A 182 18.55 -3.62 -13.56
C GLY A 182 17.41 -2.71 -14.00
N PHE A 183 16.23 -3.29 -14.28
CA PHE A 183 15.02 -2.54 -14.59
C PHE A 183 14.54 -1.70 -13.41
N ALA A 184 14.48 -2.28 -12.20
CA ALA A 184 14.07 -1.57 -10.99
C ALA A 184 15.05 -0.46 -10.62
N ALA A 185 16.36 -0.70 -10.75
CA ALA A 185 17.40 0.30 -10.55
C ALA A 185 17.34 1.42 -11.60
N GLY A 186 17.05 1.09 -12.87
CA GLY A 186 16.82 2.09 -13.92
C GLY A 186 15.58 2.95 -13.65
N ALA A 187 14.48 2.34 -13.23
CA ALA A 187 13.28 3.07 -12.80
C ALA A 187 13.56 3.98 -11.59
N LEU A 188 14.35 3.52 -10.62
CA LEU A 188 14.81 4.34 -9.50
C LEU A 188 15.65 5.52 -9.98
N ALA A 189 16.61 5.30 -10.88
CA ALA A 189 17.42 6.37 -11.43
C ALA A 189 16.58 7.42 -12.19
N VAL A 190 15.63 6.98 -13.02
CA VAL A 190 14.74 7.89 -13.77
C VAL A 190 13.84 8.70 -12.84
N THR A 191 13.22 8.06 -11.85
CA THR A 191 12.35 8.75 -10.88
C THR A 191 13.13 9.66 -9.93
N ALA A 192 14.35 9.29 -9.56
CA ALA A 192 15.26 10.15 -8.81
C ALA A 192 15.69 11.36 -9.64
N LEU A 193 16.07 11.17 -10.90
CA LEU A 193 16.44 12.26 -11.80
C LEU A 193 15.27 13.23 -12.00
N LEU A 194 14.05 12.71 -12.20
CA LEU A 194 12.84 13.52 -12.32
C LEU A 194 12.61 14.36 -11.07
N ARG A 195 12.73 13.76 -9.88
CA ARG A 195 12.66 14.50 -8.62
C ARG A 195 13.70 15.63 -8.59
N PHE A 196 14.99 15.32 -8.76
CA PHE A 196 16.06 16.33 -8.69
C PHE A 196 15.88 17.44 -9.74
N ALA A 197 15.36 17.11 -10.92
CA ALA A 197 15.08 18.10 -11.96
C ALA A 197 13.93 19.05 -11.60
N LEU A 198 12.96 18.59 -10.80
CA LEU A 198 11.78 19.37 -10.41
C LEU A 198 12.00 20.21 -9.15
N VAL A 199 12.69 19.67 -8.14
CA VAL A 199 12.81 20.29 -6.82
C VAL A 199 14.25 20.50 -6.35
N GLY A 200 15.25 20.02 -7.09
CA GLY A 200 16.63 20.02 -6.60
C GLY A 200 16.80 19.12 -5.38
N VAL A 201 17.59 19.56 -4.40
CA VAL A 201 17.89 18.78 -3.19
C VAL A 201 16.69 18.74 -2.26
N GLU A 202 16.11 19.90 -1.96
CA GLU A 202 15.04 20.07 -0.98
C GLU A 202 13.70 20.30 -1.67
N ALA A 203 12.66 19.60 -1.24
CA ALA A 203 11.31 19.88 -1.71
C ALA A 203 10.60 20.82 -0.73
N ASP A 204 9.94 21.84 -1.26
CA ASP A 204 8.91 22.60 -0.57
C ASP A 204 7.66 21.75 -0.31
N ILE A 205 6.79 22.24 0.57
CA ILE A 205 5.74 21.43 1.20
C ILE A 205 4.83 20.73 0.17
N PRO A 206 4.21 21.40 -0.81
CA PRO A 206 3.33 20.73 -1.78
C PRO A 206 4.07 19.67 -2.60
N HIS A 207 5.31 19.96 -3.02
CA HIS A 207 6.09 19.06 -3.85
C HIS A 207 6.55 17.79 -3.11
N ARG A 208 6.63 17.79 -1.76
CA ARG A 208 6.89 16.57 -0.96
C ARG A 208 5.81 15.49 -1.13
N TYR A 209 4.67 15.84 -1.72
CA TYR A 209 3.50 14.99 -1.90
C TYR A 209 3.11 14.83 -3.37
N ALA A 210 3.75 15.60 -4.26
CA ALA A 210 3.51 15.55 -5.68
C ALA A 210 4.01 14.21 -6.26
N LEU A 211 3.16 13.56 -7.05
CA LEU A 211 3.41 12.29 -7.70
C LEU A 211 4.79 12.20 -8.35
N PRO A 212 5.18 13.07 -9.30
CA PRO A 212 6.48 12.93 -9.98
C PRO A 212 7.67 13.04 -9.03
N VAL A 213 7.50 13.72 -7.89
CA VAL A 213 8.55 14.00 -6.90
C VAL A 213 8.70 12.87 -5.89
N VAL A 214 7.66 12.05 -5.64
CA VAL A 214 7.71 10.93 -4.67
C VAL A 214 7.81 9.54 -5.30
N LEU A 215 7.73 9.41 -6.64
CA LEU A 215 7.81 8.11 -7.33
C LEU A 215 9.10 7.33 -7.01
N TRP A 216 10.19 8.03 -6.65
CA TRP A 216 11.43 7.38 -6.24
C TRP A 216 11.26 6.51 -4.99
N CYS A 217 10.35 6.85 -4.06
CA CYS A 217 10.05 6.01 -2.89
C CYS A 217 9.53 4.64 -3.33
N VAL A 218 8.59 4.61 -4.27
CA VAL A 218 8.04 3.36 -4.83
C VAL A 218 9.14 2.59 -5.58
N ALA A 219 9.91 3.28 -6.42
CA ALA A 219 10.97 2.65 -7.19
C ALA A 219 12.08 2.06 -6.28
N LEU A 220 12.39 2.72 -5.16
CA LEU A 220 13.34 2.25 -4.15
C LEU A 220 12.85 0.96 -3.50
N GLY A 221 11.56 0.90 -3.14
CA GLY A 221 10.90 -0.31 -2.67
C GLY A 221 10.93 -1.45 -3.68
N TRP A 222 10.67 -1.15 -4.96
CA TRP A 222 10.77 -2.13 -6.04
C TRP A 222 12.20 -2.66 -6.18
N ALA A 223 13.20 -1.79 -6.19
CA ALA A 223 14.61 -2.18 -6.24
C ALA A 223 14.99 -3.06 -5.03
N ALA A 224 14.53 -2.73 -3.82
CA ALA A 224 14.70 -3.54 -2.62
C ALA A 224 14.14 -4.96 -2.79
N ALA A 225 12.95 -5.10 -3.37
CA ALA A 225 12.34 -6.41 -3.62
C ALA A 225 13.08 -7.25 -4.67
N ARG A 226 13.79 -6.62 -5.61
CA ARG A 226 14.56 -7.29 -6.66
C ARG A 226 16.04 -7.51 -6.30
N ALA A 227 16.50 -6.99 -5.16
CA ALA A 227 17.88 -7.12 -4.70
C ALA A 227 18.17 -8.54 -4.16
N THR A 228 18.77 -9.38 -5.00
CA THR A 228 19.09 -10.78 -4.67
C THR A 228 20.52 -10.96 -4.16
N THR A 229 21.47 -10.16 -4.63
CA THR A 229 22.88 -10.25 -4.20
C THR A 229 23.20 -9.27 -3.07
N ARG A 230 24.25 -9.55 -2.29
CA ARG A 230 24.71 -8.63 -1.22
C ARG A 230 25.04 -7.25 -1.76
N GLY A 231 25.71 -7.17 -2.92
CA GLY A 231 26.04 -5.89 -3.57
C GLY A 231 24.80 -5.08 -3.94
N GLN A 232 23.77 -5.71 -4.49
CA GLN A 232 22.50 -5.05 -4.81
C GLN A 232 21.79 -4.54 -3.55
N ARG A 233 21.79 -5.34 -2.48
CA ARG A 233 21.21 -4.95 -1.18
C ARG A 233 21.92 -3.75 -0.57
N VAL A 234 23.26 -3.75 -0.58
CA VAL A 234 24.06 -2.59 -0.14
C VAL A 234 23.75 -1.38 -1.00
N ALA A 235 23.74 -1.51 -2.33
CA ALA A 235 23.43 -0.40 -3.24
C ALA A 235 22.06 0.24 -2.96
N VAL A 236 21.00 -0.57 -2.78
CA VAL A 236 19.67 -0.05 -2.44
C VAL A 236 19.65 0.58 -1.04
N THR A 237 20.36 0.00 -0.07
CA THR A 237 20.45 0.55 1.29
C THR A 237 21.17 1.89 1.30
N VAL A 238 22.21 2.07 0.49
CA VAL A 238 22.94 3.33 0.33
C VAL A 238 22.15 4.35 -0.49
N ALA A 239 21.38 3.91 -1.50
CA ALA A 239 20.52 4.80 -2.26
C ALA A 239 19.43 5.46 -1.39
N ALA A 240 18.95 4.78 -0.34
CA ALA A 240 17.94 5.32 0.56
C ALA A 240 18.35 6.66 1.22
N PRO A 241 19.47 6.75 1.98
CA PRO A 241 19.91 8.01 2.57
C PRO A 241 20.31 9.05 1.52
N LEU A 242 20.91 8.65 0.39
CA LEU A 242 21.26 9.59 -0.69
C LEU A 242 20.04 10.25 -1.32
N LEU A 243 18.94 9.51 -1.45
CA LEU A 243 17.69 10.04 -1.99
C LEU A 243 16.85 10.75 -0.93
N THR A 244 17.00 10.46 0.36
CA THR A 244 16.28 11.23 1.39
C THR A 244 17.00 12.52 1.77
N TYR A 245 18.34 12.57 1.66
CA TYR A 245 19.14 13.68 2.15
C TYR A 245 18.65 15.04 1.64
N GLY A 246 18.27 15.91 2.57
CA GLY A 246 17.76 17.27 2.31
C GLY A 246 16.35 17.31 1.72
N PHE A 247 15.80 16.18 1.25
CA PHE A 247 14.51 16.16 0.57
C PHE A 247 13.38 16.72 1.44
N PHE A 248 13.44 16.41 2.74
CA PHE A 248 12.41 16.77 3.69
C PHE A 248 12.77 17.94 4.60
N ASP A 249 14.06 18.33 4.66
CA ASP A 249 14.61 19.20 5.70
C ASP A 249 14.15 18.76 7.12
N ASP A 250 14.08 17.44 7.32
CA ASP A 250 13.57 16.81 8.55
C ASP A 250 14.29 15.47 8.75
N PRO A 251 15.35 15.44 9.59
CA PRO A 251 16.15 14.24 9.81
C PRO A 251 15.36 13.05 10.36
N MET A 252 14.28 13.30 11.11
CA MET A 252 13.42 12.24 11.64
C MET A 252 12.66 11.56 10.49
N ARG A 253 12.07 12.36 9.61
CA ARG A 253 11.36 11.88 8.42
C ARG A 253 12.28 11.07 7.51
N GLU A 254 13.49 11.56 7.27
CA GLU A 254 14.52 10.86 6.49
C GLU A 254 14.87 9.51 7.13
N THR A 255 15.12 9.51 8.45
CA THR A 255 15.47 8.31 9.21
C THR A 255 14.39 7.23 9.14
N VAL A 256 13.11 7.61 9.24
CA VAL A 256 11.98 6.67 9.14
C VAL A 256 11.95 5.97 7.77
N VAL A 257 12.16 6.72 6.68
CA VAL A 257 12.20 6.15 5.33
C VAL A 257 13.41 5.23 5.16
N VAL A 258 14.60 5.66 5.56
CA VAL A 258 15.84 4.88 5.48
C VAL A 258 15.73 3.59 6.29
N ALA A 259 15.25 3.66 7.53
CA ALA A 259 15.05 2.51 8.40
C ALA A 259 14.02 1.53 7.81
N GLY A 260 12.92 2.03 7.26
CA GLY A 260 11.91 1.21 6.58
C GLY A 260 12.49 0.43 5.39
N VAL A 261 13.31 1.09 4.56
CA VAL A 261 13.98 0.44 3.42
C VAL A 261 15.04 -0.56 3.89
N ALA A 262 15.85 -0.21 4.89
CA ALA A 262 16.85 -1.13 5.45
C ALA A 262 16.19 -2.40 6.01
N LEU A 263 15.06 -2.26 6.73
CA LEU A 263 14.29 -3.40 7.21
C LEU A 263 13.77 -4.27 6.05
N LEU A 264 13.21 -3.68 4.99
CA LEU A 264 12.76 -4.42 3.80
C LEU A 264 13.89 -5.22 3.12
N VAL A 265 15.10 -4.66 3.07
CA VAL A 265 16.25 -5.25 2.39
C VAL A 265 16.91 -6.37 3.20
N TRP A 266 17.08 -6.15 4.51
CA TRP A 266 17.91 -7.01 5.35
C TRP A 266 17.12 -7.99 6.22
N LEU A 267 15.88 -7.65 6.58
CA LEU A 267 15.01 -8.47 7.41
C LEU A 267 13.78 -8.91 6.60
N PRO A 268 13.75 -10.12 6.03
CA PRO A 268 12.54 -10.63 5.39
C PRO A 268 11.41 -10.87 6.40
N ARG A 269 11.78 -11.31 7.60
CA ARG A 269 10.86 -11.57 8.72
C ARG A 269 11.42 -11.01 10.01
N VAL A 270 10.53 -10.43 10.82
CA VAL A 270 10.84 -9.92 12.16
C VAL A 270 10.25 -10.86 13.21
N PRO A 271 11.04 -11.35 14.18
CA PRO A 271 10.49 -12.11 15.29
C PRO A 271 9.66 -11.19 16.19
N LEU A 272 8.41 -11.56 16.44
CA LEU A 272 7.48 -10.82 17.29
C LEU A 272 6.77 -11.73 18.28
N PRO A 273 6.39 -11.22 19.48
CA PRO A 273 5.53 -11.94 20.39
C PRO A 273 4.22 -12.34 19.70
N ARG A 274 3.83 -13.61 19.80
CA ARG A 274 2.65 -14.16 19.10
C ARG A 274 1.35 -13.44 19.47
N VAL A 275 1.29 -12.85 20.66
CA VAL A 275 0.16 -12.01 21.13
C VAL A 275 -0.05 -10.78 20.25
N LEU A 276 1.03 -10.19 19.69
CA LEU A 276 0.97 -9.00 18.85
C LEU A 276 0.58 -9.30 17.40
N LEU A 277 0.62 -10.58 16.97
CA LEU A 277 0.34 -10.95 15.58
C LEU A 277 -1.07 -10.53 15.16
N ARG A 278 -2.08 -10.83 15.99
CA ARG A 278 -3.48 -10.50 15.69
C ARG A 278 -3.73 -9.00 15.58
N PRO A 279 -3.41 -8.16 16.58
CA PRO A 279 -3.66 -6.73 16.49
C PRO A 279 -2.89 -6.09 15.31
N LEU A 280 -1.62 -6.44 15.10
CA LEU A 280 -0.85 -5.92 13.96
C LEU A 280 -1.46 -6.31 12.61
N SER A 281 -1.97 -7.54 12.50
CA SER A 281 -2.64 -8.00 11.28
C SER A 281 -3.93 -7.24 11.02
N VAL A 282 -4.72 -6.97 12.06
CA VAL A 282 -5.96 -6.17 11.96
C VAL A 282 -5.62 -4.74 11.53
N VAL A 283 -4.66 -4.09 12.20
CA VAL A 283 -4.21 -2.73 11.89
C VAL A 283 -3.69 -2.64 10.45
N ALA A 284 -2.83 -3.58 10.02
CA ALA A 284 -2.31 -3.60 8.66
C ALA A 284 -3.40 -3.88 7.60
N ALA A 285 -4.41 -4.68 7.93
CA ALA A 285 -5.53 -4.98 7.04
C ALA A 285 -6.54 -3.83 6.92
N ALA A 286 -6.77 -3.13 8.04
CA ALA A 286 -7.65 -1.96 8.12
C ALA A 286 -6.96 -0.66 7.66
N SER A 287 -5.66 -0.68 7.35
CA SER A 287 -4.85 0.51 7.10
C SER A 287 -5.44 1.48 6.06
N LEU A 288 -6.10 0.96 5.01
CA LEU A 288 -6.77 1.80 4.02
C LEU A 288 -7.95 2.57 4.63
N TRP A 289 -8.81 1.89 5.40
CA TRP A 289 -9.99 2.52 5.99
C TRP A 289 -9.60 3.47 7.11
N VAL A 290 -8.61 3.11 7.94
CA VAL A 290 -8.04 4.03 8.93
C VAL A 290 -7.49 5.28 8.24
N TYR A 291 -6.73 5.13 7.15
CA TYR A 291 -6.23 6.26 6.37
C TYR A 291 -7.36 7.11 5.77
N LEU A 292 -8.46 6.50 5.33
CA LEU A 292 -9.59 7.25 4.80
C LEU A 292 -10.33 8.06 5.87
N THR A 293 -10.62 7.43 7.01
CA THR A 293 -11.57 7.99 7.99
C THR A 293 -10.93 8.88 9.05
N HIS A 294 -9.62 8.79 9.29
CA HIS A 294 -9.01 9.51 10.42
C HIS A 294 -9.16 11.03 10.30
N TRP A 295 -9.11 11.60 9.08
CA TRP A 295 -9.33 13.04 8.84
C TRP A 295 -10.70 13.54 9.30
N GLN A 296 -11.70 12.68 9.41
CA GLN A 296 -13.04 13.03 9.91
C GLN A 296 -13.19 12.79 11.43
N VAL A 297 -12.15 12.30 12.11
CA VAL A 297 -12.24 11.88 13.51
C VAL A 297 -11.26 12.64 14.39
N TYR A 298 -9.98 12.67 14.03
CA TYR A 298 -8.96 13.26 14.90
C TYR A 298 -9.10 14.77 15.15
N PRO A 299 -9.53 15.62 14.18
CA PRO A 299 -9.48 17.09 14.37
C PRO A 299 -10.31 17.61 15.55
N TYR A 300 -11.32 16.85 15.99
CA TYR A 300 -12.18 17.23 17.11
C TYR A 300 -11.58 16.95 18.48
N LEU A 301 -10.45 16.24 18.55
CA LEU A 301 -9.90 15.69 19.79
C LEU A 301 -8.38 15.89 19.93
N GLU A 302 -7.68 16.31 18.88
CA GLU A 302 -6.22 16.28 18.82
C GLU A 302 -5.52 17.23 19.78
N ASP A 303 -6.11 18.38 20.09
CA ASP A 303 -5.48 19.38 20.95
C ASP A 303 -5.59 18.99 22.44
N ASP A 304 -6.78 18.56 22.87
CA ASP A 304 -7.04 18.23 24.28
C ASP A 304 -6.73 16.76 24.62
N HIS A 305 -6.98 15.85 23.67
CA HIS A 305 -6.92 14.41 23.89
C HIS A 305 -6.27 13.63 22.72
N PRO A 306 -4.97 13.86 22.40
CA PRO A 306 -4.25 13.20 21.29
C PRO A 306 -4.37 11.67 21.24
N LEU A 307 -4.33 11.02 22.42
CA LEU A 307 -4.47 9.57 22.52
C LEU A 307 -5.88 9.12 22.14
N LEU A 308 -6.91 9.82 22.61
CA LEU A 308 -8.30 9.50 22.29
C LEU A 308 -8.59 9.76 20.81
N ALA A 309 -8.05 10.84 20.24
CA ALA A 309 -8.11 11.16 18.82
C ALA A 309 -7.54 10.02 17.97
N THR A 310 -6.36 9.52 18.34
CA THR A 310 -5.70 8.40 17.67
C THR A 310 -6.51 7.11 17.80
N LEU A 311 -6.89 6.71 19.03
CA LEU A 311 -7.62 5.46 19.27
C LEU A 311 -8.99 5.44 18.59
N SER A 312 -9.71 6.57 18.61
CA SER A 312 -11.02 6.71 17.97
C SER A 312 -10.89 6.62 16.45
N SER A 313 -9.86 7.24 15.86
CA SER A 313 -9.57 7.12 14.42
C SER A 313 -9.32 5.68 13.99
N PHE A 314 -8.57 4.91 14.80
CA PHE A 314 -8.38 3.48 14.56
C PHE A 314 -9.69 2.69 14.74
N ALA A 315 -10.47 2.97 15.77
CA ALA A 315 -11.73 2.28 16.02
C ALA A 315 -12.72 2.46 14.86
N VAL A 316 -12.91 3.70 14.39
CA VAL A 316 -13.76 4.02 13.23
C VAL A 316 -13.24 3.32 11.96
N GLY A 317 -11.94 3.45 11.67
CA GLY A 317 -11.35 2.83 10.48
C GLY A 317 -11.45 1.31 10.47
N ILE A 318 -11.23 0.65 11.62
CA ILE A 318 -11.40 -0.81 11.78
C ILE A 318 -12.87 -1.19 11.62
N GLY A 319 -13.80 -0.41 12.16
CA GLY A 319 -15.24 -0.58 11.98
C GLY A 319 -15.66 -0.53 10.50
N CYS A 320 -15.22 0.49 9.77
CA CYS A 320 -15.47 0.63 8.33
C CYS A 320 -14.85 -0.51 7.52
N TRP A 321 -13.61 -0.91 7.84
CA TRP A 321 -12.95 -2.06 7.22
C TRP A 321 -13.74 -3.36 7.40
N TRP A 322 -14.27 -3.58 8.61
CA TRP A 322 -15.09 -4.75 8.91
C TRP A 322 -16.46 -4.70 8.20
N ALA A 323 -17.08 -3.52 8.12
CA ALA A 323 -18.40 -3.35 7.50
C ALA A 323 -18.36 -3.46 5.97
N TYR A 324 -17.34 -2.91 5.32
CA TYR A 324 -17.29 -2.76 3.86
C TYR A 324 -17.51 -4.06 3.05
N PRO A 325 -16.85 -5.20 3.36
CA PRO A 325 -17.11 -6.45 2.63
C PRO A 325 -18.54 -6.96 2.78
N ARG A 326 -19.19 -6.69 3.93
CA ARG A 326 -20.58 -7.11 4.20
C ARG A 326 -21.56 -6.28 3.40
N ILE A 327 -21.37 -4.96 3.41
CA ILE A 327 -22.20 -4.02 2.65
C ILE A 327 -22.10 -4.31 1.14
N THR A 328 -20.88 -4.48 0.64
CA THR A 328 -20.66 -4.79 -0.78
C THR A 328 -21.20 -6.16 -1.21
N ALA A 329 -21.15 -7.16 -0.33
CA ALA A 329 -21.76 -8.47 -0.60
C ALA A 329 -23.30 -8.37 -0.65
N SER A 330 -23.92 -7.64 0.26
CA SER A 330 -25.37 -7.41 0.27
C SER A 330 -25.83 -6.61 -0.96
N ALA A 331 -25.10 -5.56 -1.33
CA ALA A 331 -25.39 -4.76 -2.52
C ALA A 331 -25.34 -5.58 -3.80
N ARG A 332 -24.35 -6.47 -3.95
CA ARG A 332 -24.27 -7.39 -5.12
C ARG A 332 -25.45 -8.33 -5.19
N ARG A 333 -25.85 -8.92 -4.05
CA ARG A 333 -27.03 -9.80 -3.99
C ARG A 333 -28.31 -9.08 -4.38
N LEU A 334 -28.47 -7.80 -4.03
CA LEU A 334 -29.62 -6.99 -4.42
C LEU A 334 -29.65 -6.69 -5.93
N VAL A 335 -28.48 -6.44 -6.53
CA VAL A 335 -28.36 -6.22 -7.99
C VAL A 335 -28.63 -7.50 -8.77
N ASP A 336 -28.17 -8.65 -8.29
CA ASP A 336 -28.38 -9.96 -8.95
C ASP A 336 -29.85 -10.44 -8.88
N VAL A 337 -30.70 -9.80 -8.05
CA VAL A 337 -32.14 -10.09 -7.94
C VAL A 337 -32.97 -9.27 -8.95
N LEU A 338 -32.40 -8.25 -9.60
CA LEU A 338 -33.08 -7.53 -10.67
C LEU A 338 -33.10 -8.40 -11.94
N PRO A 339 -34.28 -8.67 -12.54
CA PRO A 339 -34.35 -9.49 -13.74
C PRO A 339 -33.55 -8.86 -14.89
N PRO A 340 -32.90 -9.67 -15.74
CA PRO A 340 -32.18 -9.15 -16.90
C PRO A 340 -33.13 -8.31 -17.76
N GLN A 341 -32.65 -7.12 -18.16
CA GLN A 341 -33.35 -6.25 -19.12
C GLN A 341 -33.81 -7.09 -20.33
N PRO A 342 -35.08 -7.00 -20.76
CA PRO A 342 -35.53 -7.74 -21.93
C PRO A 342 -34.69 -7.30 -23.14
N THR A 343 -33.98 -8.26 -23.72
CA THR A 343 -33.27 -8.06 -24.99
C THR A 343 -34.28 -7.59 -26.03
N LEU A 344 -34.17 -6.35 -26.48
CA LEU A 344 -34.90 -5.85 -27.63
C LEU A 344 -34.50 -6.69 -28.84
N THR A 345 -35.28 -7.72 -29.15
CA THR A 345 -35.19 -8.45 -30.40
C THR A 345 -35.52 -7.47 -31.53
N SER A 346 -34.54 -7.21 -32.39
CA SER A 346 -34.77 -6.43 -33.61
C SER A 346 -35.87 -7.10 -34.45
N PRO A 347 -36.81 -6.34 -35.04
CA PRO A 347 -37.79 -6.90 -35.95
C PRO A 347 -37.07 -7.44 -37.18
N ARG A 348 -37.17 -8.75 -37.42
CA ARG A 348 -36.82 -9.35 -38.71
C ARG A 348 -37.91 -8.94 -39.70
N TRP A 349 -37.65 -7.90 -40.49
CA TRP A 349 -38.45 -7.60 -41.68
C TRP A 349 -38.26 -8.75 -42.69
N ARG A 350 -39.38 -9.35 -43.11
CA ARG A 350 -39.44 -10.32 -44.21
C ARG A 350 -39.58 -9.62 -45.54
#